data_AF-A0A967GCF9-F1
#
_entry.id   AF-A0A967GCF9-F1
#
_cell.length_a   1.000
_cell.length_b   1.000
_cell.length_c   1.000
_cell.angle_alpha   90.00
_cell.angle_beta   90.00
_cell.angle_gamma   90.00
#
_symmetry.space_group_name_H-M   'P 1'
#
loop_
_entity.id
_entity.type
_entity.pdbx_description
1 polymer ?
#
loop_
_entity_poly.entity_id
_entity_poly.type
_entity_poly.pdbx_seq_one_letter_code
_entity_poly.pdbx_strand_id
1 'polypeptide(L)'
;FLLAPHFHQSMKYAVAPRREIGIPSIFNHLGPLTNPLAAECYLLGVNRAENTRRFTEVLMGLGCEHSLVVHGEDGMDEITLTAPTHVVEQKGGTISEYTIA
;
A
#
# COMPACT_ATOMS: atom_id res chain seq x y z
N PHE A 1 1.43 15.03 8.71
CA PHE A 1 0.65 14.97 7.45
C PHE A 1 1.53 15.45 6.31
N LEU A 2 1.59 14.72 5.20
CA LEU A 2 2.37 15.06 4.01
C LEU A 2 1.43 15.21 2.83
N LEU A 3 1.24 16.43 2.36
CA LEU A 3 0.29 16.72 1.29
C LEU A 3 0.83 16.22 -0.05
N ALA A 4 0.19 15.21 -0.66
CA ALA A 4 0.73 14.50 -1.82
C ALA A 4 1.15 15.42 -3.00
N PRO A 5 0.36 16.43 -3.44
CA PRO A 5 0.78 17.39 -4.46
C PRO A 5 2.07 18.15 -4.17
N HIS A 6 2.41 18.37 -2.90
CA HIS A 6 3.61 19.08 -2.47
C HIS A 6 4.86 18.20 -2.53
N PHE A 7 4.74 16.92 -2.17
CA PHE A 7 5.86 15.99 -2.07
C PHE A 7 6.09 15.16 -3.34
N HIS A 8 5.08 15.02 -4.20
CA HIS A 8 5.15 14.22 -5.43
C HIS A 8 5.05 15.11 -6.68
N GLN A 9 5.77 16.23 -6.72
CA GLN A 9 5.67 17.22 -7.80
C GLN A 9 5.94 16.62 -9.19
N SER A 10 6.82 15.63 -9.29
CA SER A 10 7.13 14.92 -10.54
C SER A 10 5.93 14.15 -11.11
N MET A 11 4.91 13.83 -10.29
CA MET A 11 3.69 13.17 -10.77
C MET A 11 2.91 14.03 -11.76
N LYS A 12 3.11 15.35 -11.79
CA LYS A 12 2.48 16.24 -12.79
C LYS A 12 2.80 15.83 -14.23
N TYR A 13 3.97 15.27 -14.48
CA TYR A 13 4.39 14.82 -15.80
C TYR A 13 3.65 13.56 -16.26
N ALA A 14 3.10 12.78 -15.32
CA ALA A 14 2.31 11.59 -15.63
C ALA A 14 0.80 11.88 -15.79
N VAL A 15 0.32 13.09 -15.42
CA VAL A 15 -1.13 13.38 -15.39
C VAL A 15 -1.78 13.29 -16.76
N ALA A 16 -1.22 13.97 -17.78
CA ALA A 16 -1.79 13.96 -19.12
C ALA A 16 -1.78 12.55 -19.76
N PRO A 17 -0.64 11.82 -19.77
CA PRO A 17 -0.62 10.45 -20.28
C PRO A 17 -1.60 9.51 -19.57
N ARG A 18 -1.73 9.62 -18.24
CA ARG A 18 -2.68 8.80 -17.48
C ARG A 18 -4.14 9.08 -17.86
N ARG A 19 -4.47 10.35 -18.11
CA ARG A 19 -5.83 10.74 -18.54
C ARG A 19 -6.15 10.25 -19.94
N GLU A 20 -5.19 10.30 -20.86
CA GLU A 20 -5.35 9.80 -22.24
C GLU A 20 -5.51 8.28 -22.28
N ILE A 21 -4.73 7.54 -21.48
CA ILE A 21 -4.79 6.08 -21.40
C ILE A 21 -6.11 5.59 -20.76
N GLY A 22 -6.62 6.30 -19.75
CA GLY A 22 -7.95 6.06 -19.19
C GLY A 22 -8.15 4.74 -18.40
N ILE A 23 -7.12 3.92 -18.25
CA ILE A 23 -7.15 2.66 -17.49
C ILE A 23 -6.24 2.70 -16.26
N PRO A 24 -6.49 1.85 -15.23
CA PRO A 24 -5.57 1.69 -14.10
C PRO A 24 -4.16 1.31 -14.57
N SER A 25 -3.15 1.88 -13.91
CA SER A 25 -1.73 1.64 -14.22
C SER A 25 -0.93 1.50 -12.93
N ILE A 26 0.38 1.25 -13.05
CA ILE A 26 1.29 1.18 -11.91
C ILE A 26 1.21 2.42 -11.01
N PHE A 27 0.91 3.61 -11.57
CA PHE A 27 0.74 4.85 -10.81
C PHE A 27 -0.42 4.83 -9.80
N ASN A 28 -1.35 3.89 -9.92
CA ASN A 28 -2.41 3.67 -8.92
C ASN A 28 -1.89 2.98 -7.65
N HIS A 29 -0.73 2.32 -7.73
CA HIS A 29 -0.11 1.59 -6.62
C HIS A 29 1.06 2.35 -5.98
N LEU A 30 1.68 3.29 -6.70
CA LEU A 30 2.88 3.99 -6.21
C LEU A 30 2.64 4.90 -5.01
N GLY A 31 1.45 5.52 -4.89
CA GLY A 31 1.16 6.51 -3.84
C GLY A 31 1.57 6.10 -2.42
N PRO A 32 1.11 4.95 -1.89
CA PRO A 32 1.51 4.48 -0.57
C PRO A 32 2.97 3.99 -0.46
N LEU A 33 3.61 3.66 -1.59
CA LEU A 33 4.98 3.12 -1.63
C LEU A 33 6.05 4.22 -1.72
N THR A 34 5.65 5.47 -2.02
CA THR A 34 6.58 6.59 -2.24
C THR A 34 6.65 7.56 -1.06
N ASN A 35 6.61 7.05 0.17
CA ASN A 35 6.71 7.91 1.36
C ASN A 35 8.03 8.72 1.33
N PRO A 36 7.98 10.06 1.25
CA PRO A 36 9.17 10.89 1.05
C PRO A 36 10.08 10.93 2.29
N LEU A 37 9.62 10.44 3.43
CA LEU A 37 10.42 10.33 4.66
C LEU A 37 11.09 8.96 4.83
N ALA A 38 10.90 8.03 3.89
CA ALA A 38 11.40 6.66 3.98
C ALA A 38 11.07 6.02 5.34
N ALA A 39 9.78 5.97 5.68
CA ALA A 39 9.36 5.40 6.96
C ALA A 39 9.84 3.95 7.11
N GLU A 40 10.22 3.58 8.31
CA GLU A 40 10.66 2.22 8.66
C GLU A 40 9.47 1.31 9.00
N CYS A 41 8.33 1.90 9.35
CA CYS A 41 7.11 1.19 9.72
C CYS A 41 5.89 1.62 8.90
N TYR A 42 5.08 0.65 8.46
CA TYR A 42 3.86 0.90 7.68
C TYR A 42 2.64 0.16 8.23
N LEU A 43 1.51 0.85 8.27
CA LEU A 43 0.17 0.24 8.23
C LEU A 43 -0.46 0.66 6.91
N LEU A 44 -0.71 -0.30 6.02
CA LEU A 44 -1.16 -0.03 4.67
C LEU A 44 -2.40 -0.82 4.29
N GLY A 45 -3.45 -0.09 3.95
CA GLY A 45 -4.63 -0.60 3.30
C GLY A 45 -4.45 -0.93 1.83
N VAL A 46 -5.01 -2.04 1.36
CA VAL A 46 -5.13 -2.33 -0.08
C VAL A 46 -6.53 -2.77 -0.46
N ASN A 47 -6.92 -2.43 -1.68
CA ASN A 47 -8.27 -2.67 -2.20
C ASN A 47 -8.55 -4.12 -2.64
N ARG A 48 -7.54 -4.99 -2.68
CA ARG A 48 -7.67 -6.39 -3.12
C ARG A 48 -6.77 -7.26 -2.25
N ALA A 49 -7.29 -8.39 -1.76
CA ALA A 49 -6.53 -9.34 -0.94
C ALA A 49 -5.19 -9.75 -1.58
N GLU A 50 -5.16 -10.03 -2.88
CA GLU A 50 -3.92 -10.42 -3.58
C GLU A 50 -2.81 -9.36 -3.55
N ASN A 51 -3.17 -8.10 -3.31
CA ASN A 51 -2.19 -7.01 -3.22
C ASN A 51 -1.52 -6.96 -1.85
N THR A 52 -2.08 -7.56 -0.79
CA THR A 52 -1.46 -7.47 0.55
C THR A 52 -0.04 -8.03 0.51
N ARG A 53 0.11 -9.26 0.00
CA ARG A 53 1.40 -9.94 -0.11
C ARG A 53 2.39 -9.20 -1.02
N ARG A 54 1.94 -8.76 -2.20
CA ARG A 54 2.79 -8.03 -3.16
C ARG A 54 3.32 -6.73 -2.56
N PHE A 55 2.48 -5.97 -1.88
CA PHE A 55 2.88 -4.72 -1.26
C PHE A 55 3.84 -4.94 -0.08
N THR A 56 3.60 -5.97 0.74
CA THR A 56 4.53 -6.33 1.82
C THR A 56 5.92 -6.66 1.29
N GLU A 57 6.02 -7.44 0.22
CA GLU A 57 7.30 -7.78 -0.42
C GLU A 57 8.01 -6.56 -1.00
N VAL A 58 7.27 -5.64 -1.63
CA VAL A 58 7.82 -4.39 -2.13
C VAL A 58 8.31 -3.50 -1.00
N LEU A 59 7.53 -3.32 0.07
CA LEU A 59 7.93 -2.54 1.24
C LEU A 59 9.19 -3.12 1.88
N MET A 60 9.26 -4.43 2.04
CA MET A 60 10.46 -5.11 2.52
C MET A 60 11.68 -4.84 1.61
N GLY A 61 11.50 -4.91 0.28
CA GLY A 61 12.56 -4.59 -0.69
C GLY A 61 12.99 -3.12 -0.70
N LEU A 62 12.12 -2.21 -0.27
CA LEU A 62 12.40 -0.78 -0.09
C LEU A 62 13.08 -0.46 1.26
N GLY A 63 13.33 -1.48 2.10
CA GLY A 63 14.00 -1.31 3.39
C GLY A 63 13.08 -1.07 4.59
N CYS A 64 11.78 -1.35 4.46
CA CYS A 64 10.86 -1.34 5.59
C CYS A 64 11.25 -2.39 6.65
N GLU A 65 11.32 -1.98 7.92
CA GLU A 65 11.63 -2.87 9.04
C GLU A 65 10.39 -3.63 9.54
N HIS A 66 9.23 -2.97 9.52
CA HIS A 66 7.96 -3.55 9.96
C HIS A 66 6.77 -3.02 9.14
N SER A 67 6.05 -3.88 8.43
CA SER A 67 4.81 -3.48 7.74
C SER A 67 3.65 -4.40 8.07
N LEU A 68 2.46 -3.82 8.23
CA LEU A 68 1.19 -4.53 8.21
C LEU A 68 0.42 -4.07 6.98
N VAL A 69 0.17 -4.99 6.03
CA VAL A 69 -0.65 -4.71 4.86
C VAL A 69 -1.99 -5.45 5.00
N VAL A 70 -3.09 -4.70 4.94
CA VAL A 70 -4.41 -5.17 5.35
C VAL A 70 -5.46 -5.06 4.24
N HIS A 71 -6.42 -5.97 4.24
CA HIS A 71 -7.60 -5.94 3.39
C HIS A 71 -8.80 -6.53 4.14
N GLY A 72 -9.88 -5.75 4.29
CA GLY A 72 -11.14 -6.23 4.84
C GLY A 72 -11.90 -7.10 3.83
N GLU A 73 -12.45 -8.24 4.28
CA GLU A 73 -13.19 -9.16 3.40
C GLU A 73 -14.53 -8.59 2.88
N ASP A 74 -14.97 -7.47 3.46
CA ASP A 74 -16.08 -6.64 2.97
C ASP A 74 -15.66 -5.64 1.87
N GLY A 75 -14.39 -5.69 1.44
CA GLY A 75 -13.84 -4.87 0.36
C GLY A 75 -13.14 -3.59 0.81
N MET A 76 -12.99 -3.39 2.12
CA MET A 76 -12.33 -2.21 2.68
C MET A 76 -10.79 -2.29 2.57
N ASP A 77 -10.16 -1.15 2.32
CA ASP A 77 -8.70 -0.98 2.39
C ASP A 77 -8.27 -0.58 3.81
N GLU A 78 -8.88 -1.15 4.83
CA GLU A 78 -8.56 -0.91 6.24
C GLU A 78 -8.91 -2.14 7.08
N ILE A 79 -8.56 -2.09 8.38
CA ILE A 79 -9.05 -3.09 9.34
C ILE A 79 -10.53 -2.80 9.56
N THR A 80 -11.39 -3.70 9.12
CA THR A 80 -12.84 -3.55 9.20
C THR A 80 -13.40 -4.13 10.51
N LEU A 81 -14.59 -3.66 10.89
CA LEU A 81 -15.38 -4.16 12.01
C LEU A 81 -16.55 -5.05 11.56
N THR A 82 -16.82 -5.12 10.24
CA THR A 82 -18.00 -5.79 9.68
C THR A 82 -17.71 -7.14 9.04
N ALA A 83 -16.44 -7.49 8.87
CA ALA A 83 -15.97 -8.77 8.35
C ALA A 83 -14.57 -9.09 8.89
N PRO A 84 -14.02 -10.29 8.65
CA PRO A 84 -12.62 -10.54 8.92
C PRO A 84 -11.71 -9.63 8.08
N THR A 85 -10.51 -9.35 8.60
CA THR A 85 -9.46 -8.62 7.86
C THR A 85 -8.28 -9.55 7.62
N HIS A 86 -7.89 -9.70 6.35
CA HIS A 86 -6.67 -10.37 5.95
C HIS A 86 -5.46 -9.47 6.18
N VAL A 87 -4.43 -9.98 6.86
CA VAL A 87 -3.22 -9.24 7.25
C VAL A 87 -1.99 -9.98 6.74
N VAL A 88 -1.12 -9.27 6.04
CA VAL A 88 0.24 -9.71 5.74
C VAL A 88 1.22 -8.81 6.48
N GLU A 89 1.86 -9.38 7.48
CA GLU A 89 2.84 -8.70 8.31
C GLU A 89 4.25 -9.08 7.88
N GLN A 90 5.11 -8.09 7.65
CA GLN A 90 6.56 -8.30 7.58
C GLN A 90 7.20 -7.68 8.80
N LYS A 91 8.05 -8.43 9.51
CA LYS A 91 8.81 -7.93 10.66
C LYS A 91 10.19 -8.55 10.68
N GLY A 92 11.23 -7.72 10.68
CA GLY A 92 12.62 -8.20 10.72
C GLY A 92 12.96 -9.15 9.57
N GLY A 93 12.42 -8.89 8.39
CA GLY A 93 12.65 -9.69 7.18
C GLY A 93 11.86 -11.00 7.10
N THR A 94 11.01 -11.31 8.08
CA THR A 94 10.09 -12.46 8.03
C THR A 94 8.69 -12.00 7.66
N ILE A 95 8.04 -12.71 6.75
CA ILE A 95 6.65 -12.46 6.36
C ILE A 95 5.76 -13.53 7.01
N SER A 96 4.67 -13.09 7.65
CA SER A 96 3.60 -13.92 8.19
C SER A 96 2.24 -13.44 7.70
N GLU A 97 1.33 -14.38 7.49
CA GLU A 97 -0.03 -14.11 7.00
C GLU A 97 -1.05 -14.65 8.01
N TYR A 98 -2.05 -13.85 8.35
CA TYR A 98 -3.10 -14.22 9.29
C TYR A 98 -4.36 -13.38 9.06
N THR A 99 -5.44 -13.76 9.73
CA THR A 99 -6.72 -13.06 9.69
C THR A 99 -7.09 -12.60 11.10
N ILE A 100 -7.62 -11.40 11.22
CA ILE A 100 -8.19 -10.84 12.45
C ILE A 100 -9.70 -10.66 12.30
N ALA A 101 -10.45 -10.82 13.39
CA ALA A 101 -11.90 -10.76 13.45
C ALA A 101 -12.37 -9.89 14.62
#